data_AF-A0A930U8Y7-F1
#
_entry.id   AF-A0A930U8Y7-F1
#
_cell.length_a   1.000
_cell.length_b   1.000
_cell.length_c   1.000
_cell.angle_alpha   90.00
_cell.angle_beta   90.00
_cell.angle_gamma   90.00
#
_symmetry.space_group_name_H-M   'P 1'
#
loop_
_entity.id
_entity.type
_entity.pdbx_description
1 polymer ?
#
loop_
_entity_poly.entity_id
_entity_poly.type
_entity_poly.pdbx_seq_one_letter_code
_entity_poly.pdbx_strand_id
1 'polypeptide(L)'
;MEKYKYFIATCIMILFSIATSYAQDKEAKIALTFEKADSLFVCKALVTSEGKPVIEVPVNLSVKRLFSNLAIGDAVSTDSTGVASFEVPQDIPSHNGKLTIFAKIVDDENYKNTETSAEVNWGTIVVSDNANVGERSIAAGRSGAPIYFIISSLLVIGLFWGILIYAVLQVVKIKRLGSLDKI
;
A
#
# COMPACT_ATOMS: atom_id res chain seq x y z
N MET A 1 42.98 11.54 30.91
CA MET A 1 42.43 10.21 30.57
C MET A 1 41.10 9.91 31.26
N GLU A 2 40.87 10.36 32.49
CA GLU A 2 39.61 10.08 33.21
C GLU A 2 38.36 10.68 32.56
N LYS A 3 38.42 11.94 32.10
CA LYS A 3 37.27 12.61 31.44
C LYS A 3 36.75 11.88 30.20
N TYR A 4 37.63 11.22 29.44
CA TYR A 4 37.25 10.42 28.27
C TYR A 4 36.53 9.13 28.68
N LYS A 5 36.93 8.50 29.79
CA LYS A 5 36.26 7.32 30.35
C LYS A 5 34.83 7.66 30.82
N TYR A 6 34.65 8.80 31.50
CA TYR A 6 33.31 9.27 31.88
C TYR A 6 32.45 9.58 30.66
N PHE A 7 33.01 10.25 29.64
CA PHE A 7 32.28 10.52 28.40
C PHE A 7 31.85 9.24 27.67
N ILE A 8 32.73 8.25 27.55
CA ILE A 8 32.39 6.94 26.98
C ILE A 8 31.32 6.24 27.81
N ALA A 9 31.44 6.22 29.14
CA ALA A 9 30.46 5.60 30.02
C ALA A 9 29.07 6.24 29.88
N THR A 10 29.03 7.56 29.68
CA THR A 10 27.78 8.30 29.47
C THR A 10 27.18 7.96 28.10
N CYS A 11 27.99 7.89 27.04
CA CYS A 11 27.54 7.45 25.72
C CYS A 11 27.04 6.00 25.72
N ILE A 12 27.69 5.09 26.45
CA ILE A 12 27.25 3.69 26.58
C ILE A 12 25.92 3.61 27.34
N MET A 13 25.73 4.38 28.41
CA MET A 13 24.44 4.45 29.11
C MET A 13 23.32 4.99 28.21
N ILE A 14 23.58 6.05 27.44
CA ILE A 14 22.59 6.61 26.51
C ILE A 14 22.24 5.60 25.41
N LEU A 15 23.24 4.92 24.85
CA LEU A 15 23.02 3.86 23.85
C LEU A 15 22.25 2.66 24.41
N PHE A 16 22.50 2.29 25.67
CA PHE A 16 21.76 1.22 26.35
C PHE A 16 20.29 1.58 26.58
N SER A 17 19.99 2.82 26.99
CA SER A 17 18.61 3.30 27.15
C SER A 17 17.84 3.38 25.83
N ILE A 18 18.50 3.73 24.72
CA ILE A 18 17.86 3.75 23.39
C ILE A 18 17.55 2.32 22.92
N ALA A 19 18.40 1.34 23.22
CA ALA A 19 18.18 -0.05 22.83
C ALA A 19 16.99 -0.70 23.57
N THR A 20 16.77 -0.38 24.85
CA THR A 20 15.63 -0.93 25.61
C THR A 20 14.28 -0.35 25.23
N SER A 21 14.24 0.75 24.47
CA SER A 21 12.98 1.39 24.05
C SER A 21 12.28 0.69 22.88
N TYR A 22 12.88 -0.36 22.31
CA TYR A 22 12.33 -1.17 21.21
C TYR A 22 11.80 -2.54 21.66
N ALA A 23 11.55 -2.75 22.96
CA ALA A 23 11.16 -4.06 23.49
C ALA A 23 9.64 -4.33 23.35
N GLN A 24 9.15 -4.45 22.12
CA GLN A 24 7.92 -5.22 21.86
C GLN A 24 8.31 -6.67 21.56
N ASP A 25 8.69 -7.40 22.61
CA ASP A 25 9.42 -8.66 22.51
C ASP A 25 8.54 -9.90 22.29
N LYS A 26 7.21 -9.81 22.52
CA LYS A 26 6.34 -10.99 22.43
C LYS A 26 5.62 -11.07 21.09
N GLU A 27 5.77 -12.23 20.44
CA GLU A 27 5.02 -12.55 19.23
C GLU A 27 3.58 -12.99 19.59
N ALA A 28 2.61 -12.35 18.94
CA ALA A 28 1.21 -12.75 18.98
C ALA A 28 0.75 -13.22 17.59
N LYS A 29 -0.03 -14.29 17.57
CA LYS A 29 -0.68 -14.85 16.39
C LYS A 29 -2.16 -14.49 16.42
N ILE A 30 -2.68 -14.03 15.29
CA ILE A 30 -4.07 -13.65 15.12
C ILE A 30 -4.75 -14.68 14.21
N ALA A 31 -5.86 -15.26 14.66
CA ALA A 31 -6.74 -16.11 13.87
C ALA A 31 -8.07 -15.39 13.62
N LEU A 32 -8.52 -15.37 12.37
CA LEU A 32 -9.77 -14.72 11.96
C LEU A 32 -10.88 -15.76 11.81
N THR A 33 -12.04 -15.49 12.42
CA THR A 33 -13.27 -16.26 12.22
C THR A 33 -14.38 -15.32 11.75
N PHE A 34 -15.21 -15.82 10.85
CA PHE A 34 -16.26 -15.08 10.18
C PHE A 34 -17.61 -15.70 10.49
N GLU A 35 -18.52 -14.91 11.08
CA GLU A 35 -19.88 -15.35 11.41
C GLU A 35 -20.89 -14.40 10.79
N LYS A 36 -22.00 -14.96 10.30
CA LYS A 36 -23.16 -14.18 9.83
C LYS A 36 -24.27 -14.36 10.85
N ALA A 37 -24.52 -13.32 11.65
CA ALA A 37 -25.65 -13.27 12.57
C ALA A 37 -26.76 -12.43 11.92
N ASP A 38 -27.76 -13.10 11.36
CA ASP A 38 -28.93 -12.50 10.68
C ASP A 38 -28.55 -11.46 9.60
N SER A 39 -28.56 -10.18 9.98
CA SER A 39 -28.29 -9.00 9.14
C SER A 39 -26.98 -8.27 9.49
N LEU A 40 -26.12 -8.87 10.32
CA LEU A 40 -24.81 -8.32 10.70
C LEU A 40 -23.71 -9.31 10.32
N PHE A 41 -22.68 -8.80 9.65
CA PHE A 41 -21.46 -9.57 9.43
C PHE A 41 -20.53 -9.32 10.60
N VAL A 42 -20.15 -10.38 11.31
CA VAL A 42 -19.30 -10.28 12.51
C VAL A 42 -17.97 -10.94 12.21
N CYS A 43 -16.90 -10.19 12.37
CA CYS A 43 -15.54 -10.69 12.29
C CYS A 43 -14.97 -10.79 13.71
N LYS A 44 -14.49 -11.99 14.08
CA LYS A 44 -13.84 -12.25 15.36
C LYS A 44 -12.36 -12.47 15.12
N ALA A 45 -11.53 -11.64 15.73
CA ALA A 45 -10.09 -11.79 15.74
C ALA A 45 -9.65 -12.39 17.08
N LEU A 46 -9.19 -13.64 17.06
CA LEU A 46 -8.63 -14.31 18.22
C LEU A 46 -7.12 -14.06 18.27
N VAL A 47 -6.65 -13.41 19.34
CA VAL A 47 -5.23 -13.13 19.56
C VAL A 47 -4.67 -14.11 20.58
N THR A 48 -3.62 -14.83 20.18
CA THR A 48 -2.93 -15.81 21.02
C THR A 48 -1.44 -15.53 21.06
N SER A 49 -0.82 -15.66 22.23
CA SER A 49 0.63 -15.64 22.39
C SER A 49 1.05 -16.91 23.11
N GLU A 50 1.99 -17.65 22.53
CA GLU A 50 2.46 -18.95 23.05
C GLU A 50 1.32 -19.95 23.36
N GLY A 51 0.20 -19.88 22.62
CA GLY A 51 -0.97 -20.75 22.81
C GLY A 51 -1.94 -20.33 23.91
N LYS A 52 -1.72 -19.19 24.57
CA LYS A 52 -2.65 -18.60 25.55
C LYS A 52 -3.39 -17.40 24.92
N PRO A 53 -4.69 -17.22 25.20
CA PRO A 53 -5.42 -16.04 24.78
C PRO A 53 -4.86 -14.79 25.47
N VAL A 54 -4.80 -13.68 24.74
CA VAL A 54 -4.25 -12.42 25.24
C VAL A 54 -5.38 -11.40 25.38
N ILE A 55 -5.49 -10.79 26.56
CA ILE A 55 -6.57 -9.88 26.96
C ILE A 55 -6.08 -8.43 26.83
N GLU A 56 -7.01 -7.51 26.59
CA GLU A 56 -6.79 -6.05 26.54
C GLU A 56 -5.88 -5.55 25.40
N VAL A 57 -5.63 -6.37 24.38
CA VAL A 57 -4.80 -5.95 23.24
C VAL A 57 -5.65 -5.21 22.21
N PRO A 58 -5.29 -3.98 21.82
CA PRO A 58 -6.00 -3.23 20.78
C PRO A 58 -5.77 -3.84 19.40
N VAL A 59 -6.85 -4.30 18.78
CA VAL A 59 -6.84 -4.83 17.40
C VAL A 59 -7.61 -3.87 16.50
N ASN A 60 -7.04 -3.55 15.34
CA ASN A 60 -7.71 -2.81 14.27
C ASN A 60 -8.09 -3.77 13.14
N LEU A 61 -9.34 -3.70 12.69
CA LEU A 61 -9.82 -4.43 11.53
C LEU A 61 -9.80 -3.53 10.30
N SER A 62 -9.29 -4.01 9.17
CA SER A 62 -9.22 -3.26 7.93
C SER A 62 -9.60 -4.10 6.71
N VAL A 63 -10.08 -3.48 5.63
CA VAL A 63 -10.41 -4.14 4.36
C VAL A 63 -9.48 -3.65 3.26
N LYS A 64 -9.01 -4.57 2.41
CA LYS A 64 -8.21 -4.21 1.24
C LYS A 64 -8.99 -3.31 0.27
N ARG A 65 -8.46 -2.13 -0.03
CA ARG A 65 -8.95 -1.23 -1.09
C ARG A 65 -7.84 -0.98 -2.12
N LEU A 66 -8.14 -0.13 -3.11
CA LEU A 66 -7.26 0.10 -4.27
C LEU A 66 -5.85 0.59 -3.90
N PHE A 67 -5.73 1.47 -2.90
CA PHE A 67 -4.49 2.15 -2.57
C PHE A 67 -4.00 1.89 -1.14
N SER A 68 -4.87 1.39 -0.26
CA SER A 68 -4.56 1.14 1.14
C SER A 68 -5.55 0.16 1.77
N ASN A 69 -5.22 -0.31 2.97
CA ASN A 69 -6.15 -1.00 3.85
C ASN A 69 -7.03 0.05 4.54
N LEU A 70 -8.34 -0.05 4.37
CA LEU A 70 -9.31 0.86 4.98
C LEU A 70 -9.76 0.28 6.32
N ALA A 71 -9.50 0.99 7.41
CA ALA A 71 -9.96 0.59 8.74
C ALA A 71 -11.50 0.57 8.82
N ILE A 72 -12.05 -0.50 9.40
CA ILE A 72 -13.45 -0.63 9.75
C ILE A 72 -13.59 -0.20 11.21
N GLY A 73 -13.92 1.06 11.42
CA GLY A 73 -14.07 1.64 12.76
C GLY A 73 -12.77 1.78 13.53
N ASP A 74 -12.91 1.93 14.84
CA ASP A 74 -11.80 2.10 15.77
C ASP A 74 -11.23 0.75 16.24
N ALA A 75 -10.05 0.80 16.87
CA ALA A 75 -9.46 -0.40 17.46
C ALA A 75 -10.31 -0.90 18.63
N VAL A 76 -10.54 -2.22 18.67
CA VAL A 76 -11.28 -2.90 19.74
C VAL A 76 -10.31 -3.76 20.54
N SER A 77 -10.33 -3.60 21.86
CA SER A 77 -9.53 -4.42 22.77
C SER A 77 -10.07 -5.83 22.89
N THR A 78 -9.18 -6.82 22.99
CA THR A 78 -9.57 -8.22 23.18
C THR A 78 -10.21 -8.49 24.54
N ASP A 79 -11.24 -9.34 24.54
CA ASP A 79 -11.95 -9.76 25.75
C ASP A 79 -11.18 -10.80 26.59
N SER A 80 -11.81 -11.30 27.66
CA SER A 80 -11.23 -12.31 28.57
C SER A 80 -10.91 -13.65 27.88
N THR A 81 -11.43 -13.88 26.68
CA THR A 81 -11.14 -15.05 25.84
C THR A 81 -10.11 -14.76 24.75
N GLY A 82 -9.58 -13.53 24.71
CA GLY A 82 -8.63 -13.06 23.72
C GLY A 82 -9.25 -12.73 22.37
N VAL A 83 -10.57 -12.50 22.33
CA VAL A 83 -11.31 -12.22 21.10
C VAL A 83 -11.68 -10.75 21.01
N ALA A 84 -11.35 -10.12 19.89
CA ALA A 84 -11.88 -8.82 19.50
C ALA A 84 -12.98 -9.03 18.45
N SER A 85 -14.18 -8.54 18.73
CA SER A 85 -15.34 -8.68 17.83
C SER A 85 -15.63 -7.36 17.13
N PHE A 86 -15.80 -7.43 15.80
CA PHE A 86 -16.04 -6.29 14.94
C PHE A 86 -17.29 -6.52 14.10
N GLU A 87 -18.08 -5.46 13.94
CA GLU A 87 -19.18 -5.42 12.99
C GLU A 87 -18.66 -4.92 11.64
N VAL A 88 -18.85 -5.73 10.59
CA VAL A 88 -18.44 -5.41 9.23
C VAL A 88 -19.65 -4.87 8.46
N PRO A 89 -19.58 -3.64 7.91
CA PRO A 89 -20.64 -3.09 7.08
C PRO A 89 -20.94 -3.99 5.86
N GLN A 90 -22.22 -4.09 5.49
CA GLN A 90 -22.65 -4.95 4.38
C GLN A 90 -22.54 -4.28 3.00
N ASP A 91 -22.39 -2.96 2.97
CA ASP A 91 -22.38 -2.12 1.78
C ASP A 91 -20.99 -1.99 1.14
N ILE A 92 -20.02 -2.81 1.58
CA ILE A 92 -18.64 -2.74 1.06
C ILE A 92 -18.62 -3.27 -0.38
N PRO A 93 -18.26 -2.42 -1.37
CA PRO A 93 -18.31 -2.82 -2.77
C PRO A 93 -17.08 -3.67 -3.13
N SER A 94 -17.31 -4.76 -3.87
CA SER A 94 -16.27 -5.63 -4.44
C SER A 94 -16.61 -6.04 -5.87
N HIS A 95 -15.58 -6.29 -6.68
CA HIS A 95 -15.75 -6.74 -8.06
C HIS A 95 -16.31 -8.17 -8.16
N ASN A 96 -15.87 -9.07 -7.26
CA ASN A 96 -16.22 -10.50 -7.28
C ASN A 96 -16.98 -10.95 -6.02
N GLY A 97 -17.46 -10.00 -5.20
CA GLY A 97 -18.03 -10.27 -3.87
C GLY A 97 -16.99 -10.69 -2.81
N LYS A 98 -15.75 -10.98 -3.20
CA LYS A 98 -14.65 -11.30 -2.28
C LYS A 98 -14.10 -10.05 -1.62
N LEU A 99 -13.96 -10.07 -0.30
CA LEU A 99 -13.29 -9.06 0.51
C LEU A 99 -12.10 -9.72 1.19
N THR A 100 -10.94 -9.06 1.12
CA THR A 100 -9.78 -9.42 1.94
C THR A 100 -9.79 -8.55 3.17
N ILE A 101 -9.98 -9.18 4.34
CA ILE A 101 -10.02 -8.54 5.64
C ILE A 101 -8.68 -8.76 6.32
N PHE A 102 -8.13 -7.70 6.91
CA PHE A 102 -6.91 -7.67 7.69
C PHE A 102 -7.25 -7.37 9.14
N ALA A 103 -6.60 -8.07 10.06
CA ALA A 103 -6.58 -7.68 11.47
C ALA A 103 -5.15 -7.42 11.88
N LYS A 104 -4.94 -6.29 12.56
CA LYS A 104 -3.62 -5.81 12.98
C LYS A 104 -3.65 -5.39 14.43
N ILE A 105 -2.66 -5.81 15.22
CA ILE A 105 -2.42 -5.26 16.55
C ILE A 105 -1.75 -3.89 16.39
N VAL A 106 -2.26 -2.87 17.07
CA VAL A 106 -1.80 -1.49 16.94
C VAL A 106 -1.36 -0.95 18.31
N ASP A 107 -0.09 -0.58 18.41
CA ASP A 107 0.48 0.22 19.50
C ASP A 107 0.28 -0.39 20.90
N ASP A 108 0.53 -1.70 21.03
CA ASP A 108 0.54 -2.39 22.32
C ASP A 108 1.95 -2.44 22.93
N GLU A 109 2.13 -2.03 24.19
CA GLU A 109 3.47 -1.98 24.83
C GLU A 109 4.14 -3.37 24.99
N ASN A 110 3.35 -4.45 25.03
CA ASN A 110 3.81 -5.80 25.33
C ASN A 110 4.00 -6.66 24.07
N TYR A 111 3.21 -6.41 23.02
CA TYR A 111 3.13 -7.26 21.84
C TYR A 111 3.51 -6.51 20.58
N LYS A 112 4.28 -7.20 19.72
CA LYS A 112 4.66 -6.68 18.41
C LYS A 112 3.44 -6.48 17.51
N ASN A 113 3.45 -5.41 16.72
CA ASN A 113 2.51 -5.19 15.63
C ASN A 113 2.55 -6.36 14.62
N THR A 114 1.60 -7.28 14.74
CA THR A 114 1.37 -8.40 13.81
C THR A 114 0.10 -8.12 12.99
N GLU A 115 0.15 -8.46 11.70
CA GLU A 115 -0.99 -8.41 10.79
C GLU A 115 -1.31 -9.82 10.25
N THR A 116 -2.59 -10.15 10.18
CA THR A 116 -3.09 -11.35 9.50
C THR A 116 -4.18 -10.99 8.50
N SER A 117 -4.39 -11.82 7.49
CA SER A 117 -5.40 -11.57 6.45
C SER A 117 -6.19 -12.82 6.13
N ALA A 118 -7.48 -12.68 5.87
CA ALA A 118 -8.32 -13.75 5.34
C ALA A 118 -9.36 -13.22 4.36
N GLU A 119 -9.79 -14.08 3.43
CA GLU A 119 -10.77 -13.74 2.41
C GLU A 119 -12.16 -14.23 2.80
N VAL A 120 -13.18 -13.39 2.57
CA VAL A 120 -14.59 -13.71 2.82
C VAL A 120 -15.47 -13.18 1.68
N ASN A 121 -16.57 -13.88 1.38
CA ASN A 121 -17.49 -13.50 0.30
C ASN A 121 -18.68 -12.68 0.85
N TRP A 122 -18.39 -11.49 1.36
CA TRP A 122 -19.38 -10.55 1.93
C TRP A 122 -19.50 -9.23 1.17
N GLY A 123 -18.70 -9.04 0.14
CA GLY A 123 -18.72 -7.83 -0.66
C GLY A 123 -19.98 -7.74 -1.50
N THR A 124 -20.57 -6.56 -1.55
CA THR A 124 -21.63 -6.25 -2.50
C THR A 124 -21.01 -6.21 -3.90
N ILE A 125 -21.49 -7.07 -4.80
CA ILE A 125 -21.06 -7.07 -6.20
C ILE A 125 -21.57 -5.78 -6.83
N VAL A 126 -20.68 -4.83 -7.02
CA VAL A 126 -20.97 -3.68 -7.86
C VAL A 126 -20.68 -4.14 -9.27
N VAL A 127 -21.75 -4.45 -10.01
CA VAL A 127 -21.67 -4.57 -11.46
C VAL A 127 -21.24 -3.20 -11.92
N SER A 128 -19.96 -3.08 -12.24
CA SER A 128 -19.50 -1.83 -12.77
C SER A 128 -20.16 -1.68 -14.14
N ASP A 129 -20.90 -0.60 -14.36
CA ASP A 129 -21.33 -0.14 -15.69
C ASP A 129 -20.13 0.18 -16.60
N ASN A 130 -18.92 -0.20 -16.20
CA ASN A 130 -17.71 -0.21 -16.97
C ASN A 130 -17.77 -1.26 -18.12
N ALA A 131 -18.81 -1.21 -18.96
CA ALA A 131 -18.72 -1.66 -20.34
C ALA A 131 -17.47 -1.07 -21.05
N ASN A 132 -16.87 -0.02 -20.47
CA ASN A 132 -15.78 0.76 -21.02
C ASN A 132 -14.41 0.57 -20.32
N VAL A 133 -14.17 -0.45 -19.46
CA VAL A 133 -12.80 -0.71 -18.91
C VAL A 133 -11.77 -0.94 -20.03
N GLY A 134 -12.23 -1.42 -21.19
CA GLY A 134 -11.40 -1.60 -22.39
C GLY A 134 -11.26 -0.36 -23.27
N GLU A 135 -12.00 0.71 -22.99
CA GLU A 135 -11.97 1.92 -23.81
C GLU A 135 -10.81 2.85 -23.43
N ARG A 136 -10.35 3.62 -24.41
CA ARG A 136 -9.26 4.57 -24.20
C ARG A 136 -9.74 5.73 -23.33
N SER A 137 -9.17 5.90 -22.14
CA SER A 137 -9.52 6.97 -21.22
C SER A 137 -8.30 7.48 -20.46
N ILE A 138 -8.41 8.67 -19.86
CA ILE A 138 -7.32 9.26 -19.06
C ILE A 138 -6.97 8.37 -17.87
N ALA A 139 -7.96 7.66 -17.32
CA ALA A 139 -7.81 6.74 -16.19
C ALA A 139 -7.60 5.27 -16.62
N ALA A 140 -7.46 5.01 -17.93
CA ALA A 140 -7.22 3.66 -18.42
C ALA A 140 -5.79 3.21 -18.11
N GLY A 141 -5.57 1.89 -18.12
CA GLY A 141 -4.24 1.31 -17.94
C GLY A 141 -3.25 1.71 -19.04
N ARG A 142 -1.99 1.25 -18.92
CA ARG A 142 -0.87 1.61 -19.82
C ARG A 142 -1.19 1.55 -21.33
N SER A 143 -1.97 0.56 -21.76
CA SER A 143 -2.33 0.35 -23.17
C SER A 143 -3.57 1.15 -23.63
N GLY A 144 -4.26 1.83 -22.71
CA GLY A 144 -5.53 2.53 -22.94
C GLY A 144 -5.42 4.05 -23.04
N ALA A 145 -4.24 4.61 -23.30
CA ALA A 145 -4.11 6.07 -23.39
C ALA A 145 -5.04 6.67 -24.49
N PRO A 146 -5.69 7.83 -24.23
CA PRO A 146 -6.51 8.53 -25.23
C PRO A 146 -5.70 8.89 -26.48
N ILE A 147 -6.34 8.80 -27.64
CA ILE A 147 -5.69 8.99 -28.95
C ILE A 147 -5.02 10.38 -29.04
N TYR A 148 -5.64 11.42 -28.48
CA TYR A 148 -5.10 12.78 -28.50
C TYR A 148 -3.74 12.89 -27.79
N PHE A 149 -3.51 12.14 -26.70
CA PHE A 149 -2.21 12.12 -26.02
C PHE A 149 -1.13 11.39 -26.84
N ILE A 150 -1.52 10.34 -27.55
CA ILE A 150 -0.60 9.61 -28.43
C ILE A 150 -0.18 10.52 -29.59
N ILE A 151 -1.15 11.19 -30.23
CA ILE A 151 -0.87 12.10 -31.34
C ILE A 151 -0.02 13.28 -30.87
N SER A 152 -0.34 13.91 -29.74
CA SER A 152 0.42 15.07 -29.24
C SER A 152 1.85 14.70 -28.86
N SER A 153 2.08 13.56 -28.21
CA SER A 153 3.43 13.11 -27.87
C SER A 153 4.27 12.78 -29.11
N LEU A 154 3.68 12.09 -30.10
CA LEU A 154 4.35 11.81 -31.37
C LEU A 154 4.66 13.09 -32.16
N LEU A 155 3.78 14.10 -32.10
CA LEU A 155 4.00 15.39 -32.75
C LEU A 155 5.21 16.11 -32.13
N VAL A 156 5.29 16.18 -30.79
CA VAL A 156 6.42 16.81 -30.10
C VAL A 156 7.74 16.09 -30.42
N ILE A 157 7.74 14.76 -30.38
CA ILE A 157 8.90 13.95 -30.74
C ILE A 157 9.30 14.20 -32.21
N GLY A 158 8.32 14.22 -33.11
CA GLY A 158 8.52 14.48 -34.53
C GLY A 158 9.09 15.87 -34.82
N LEU A 159 8.64 16.91 -34.11
CA LEU A 159 9.19 18.26 -34.23
C LEU A 159 10.65 18.31 -33.78
N PHE A 160 10.97 17.69 -32.64
CA PHE A 160 12.34 17.61 -32.14
C PHE A 160 13.27 16.92 -33.14
N TRP A 161 12.90 15.74 -33.64
CA TRP A 161 13.66 15.03 -34.66
C TRP A 161 13.74 15.80 -35.97
N GLY A 162 12.66 16.47 -36.38
CA GLY A 162 12.61 17.30 -37.58
C GLY A 162 13.62 18.44 -37.54
N ILE A 163 13.76 19.12 -36.40
CA ILE A 163 14.75 20.19 -36.21
C ILE A 163 16.18 19.64 -36.29
N LEU A 164 16.45 18.49 -35.67
CA LEU A 164 17.77 17.84 -35.73
C LEU A 164 18.14 17.43 -37.17
N ILE A 165 17.21 16.80 -37.88
CA ILE A 165 17.38 16.41 -39.29
C ILE A 165 17.63 17.65 -40.16
N TYR A 166 16.85 18.71 -39.96
CA TYR A 166 17.01 19.97 -40.69
C TYR A 166 18.41 20.56 -40.48
N ALA A 167 18.91 20.60 -39.24
CA ALA A 167 20.25 21.11 -38.93
C ALA A 167 21.35 20.30 -39.66
N VAL A 168 21.24 18.96 -39.66
CA VAL A 168 22.19 18.09 -40.37
C VAL A 168 22.15 18.33 -41.88
N LEU A 169 20.96 18.43 -42.48
CA LEU A 169 20.80 18.73 -43.90
C LEU A 169 21.41 20.08 -44.28
N GLN A 170 21.27 21.09 -43.42
CA GLN A 170 21.84 22.41 -43.65
C GLN A 170 23.37 22.36 -43.65
N VAL A 171 23.99 21.63 -42.71
CA VAL A 171 25.45 21.43 -42.67
C VAL A 171 25.93 20.69 -43.92
N VAL A 172 25.24 19.64 -44.35
CA VAL A 172 25.57 18.90 -45.58
C VAL A 172 25.45 19.80 -46.82
N LYS A 173 24.40 20.63 -46.88
CA LYS A 173 24.19 21.59 -47.99
C LYS A 173 25.32 22.61 -48.06
N ILE A 174 25.73 23.18 -46.93
CA ILE A 174 26.86 24.13 -46.86
C ILE A 174 28.16 23.45 -47.31
N LYS A 175 28.44 22.23 -46.83
CA LYS A 175 29.64 21.48 -47.24
C LYS A 175 29.67 21.22 -48.75
N ARG A 176 28.54 20.90 -49.37
CA ARG A 176 28.45 20.67 -50.82
C ARG A 176 28.68 21.96 -51.62
N LEU A 177 28.10 23.08 -51.19
CA LEU A 177 28.28 24.37 -51.86
C LEU A 177 29.72 24.88 -51.76
N GLY A 178 30.35 24.79 -50.59
CA GLY A 178 31.76 25.18 -50.42
C GLY A 178 32.76 24.29 -51.15
N SER A 179 32.36 23.07 -51.56
CA SER A 179 33.20 22.19 -52.39
C SER A 179 33.13 22.54 -53.88
N LEU A 180 32.03 23.13 -54.35
CA LEU A 180 31.85 23.51 -55.76
C LEU A 180 32.57 24.82 -56.09
N ASP A 181 32.71 25.72 -55.12
CA ASP A 181 33.37 27.02 -55.27
C ASP A 181 34.92 26.94 -55.30
N LYS A 182 35.48 25.76 -54.97
CA LYS A 182 36.92 25.49 -54.99
C LYS A 182 37.42 24.87 -56.31
N ILE A 183 36.56 24.74 -57.32
CA ILE A 183 36.86 24.21 -58.66
C ILE A 183 36.75 25.35 -59.66
#